data_AF-A0A319DWR7-F1
#
_entry.id   AF-A0A319DWR7-F1
#
_cell.length_a   1.000
_cell.length_b   1.000
_cell.length_c   1.000
_cell.angle_alpha   90.00
_cell.angle_beta   90.00
_cell.angle_gamma   90.00
#
_symmetry.space_group_name_H-M   'P 1'
#
loop_
_entity.id
_entity.type
_entity.pdbx_description
1 polymer ?
#
loop_
_entity_poly.entity_id
_entity_poly.type
_entity_poly.pdbx_seq_one_letter_code
_entity_poly.pdbx_strand_id
1 'polypeptide(L)'
;MSAAQTLLSLKDGEQIQFKSYGNYAHLDNAPRVDNLRVTILDERDGFAHTIGTPLAHVSPVSATHMWKRYCSLSQMRRPDVKFPQANNHLNYMVVSTGSIREWPVAPRASNFAGHVKDACSFSQKIEAAQMLGVVVVGGGAVGVEFAGKVKARYPRTDVTLIHSRGQLLSKEPLPDEFKARTLHLLLEEGVRQVRLTSGGHIHAGLVISAVTSVTPSTSFLPPAVLAADGSGDLALSNCVFAAGDIVDKPGIRLGGSAMIMGCVAAANIYSSILVLEPGALLVLEDCPEIRPHMALSIGTNIVCYAGDNGAIQYGKALAQSFFGGDLGWQRVLENLGLGSST
;
A
#
# COMPACT_ATOMS: atom_id res chain seq x y z
N MET A 1 -8.34 6.87 0.68
CA MET A 1 -7.82 8.22 0.36
C MET A 1 -8.01 8.60 -1.10
N SER A 2 -7.46 7.86 -2.07
CA SER A 2 -7.62 8.21 -3.50
C SER A 2 -9.08 8.41 -3.91
N ALA A 3 -9.99 7.48 -3.58
CA ALA A 3 -11.41 7.64 -3.88
C ALA A 3 -12.03 8.93 -3.31
N ALA A 4 -11.72 9.26 -2.05
CA ALA A 4 -12.21 10.48 -1.42
C ALA A 4 -11.67 11.73 -2.12
N GLN A 5 -10.38 11.75 -2.49
CA GLN A 5 -9.79 12.87 -3.24
C GLN A 5 -10.42 13.01 -4.63
N THR A 6 -10.60 11.91 -5.37
CA THR A 6 -11.24 11.94 -6.69
C THR A 6 -12.67 12.48 -6.62
N LEU A 7 -13.48 12.06 -5.63
CA LEU A 7 -14.84 12.60 -5.45
C LEU A 7 -14.83 14.11 -5.14
N LEU A 8 -13.90 14.57 -4.31
CA LEU A 8 -13.78 15.99 -3.97
C LEU A 8 -13.31 16.82 -5.18
N SER A 9 -12.32 16.35 -5.93
CA SER A 9 -11.86 17.02 -7.15
C SER A 9 -12.99 17.10 -8.19
N LEU A 10 -13.74 16.02 -8.41
CA LEU A 10 -14.89 16.03 -9.32
C LEU A 10 -15.97 17.03 -8.87
N LYS A 11 -16.28 17.05 -7.57
CA LYS A 11 -17.23 18.02 -6.98
C LYS A 11 -16.83 19.48 -7.27
N ASP A 12 -15.54 19.77 -7.12
CA ASP A 12 -15.00 21.14 -7.28
C ASP A 12 -14.75 21.49 -8.76
N GLY A 13 -14.89 20.53 -9.69
CA GLY A 13 -14.57 20.68 -11.11
C GLY A 13 -13.07 20.73 -11.38
N GLU A 14 -12.27 20.12 -10.51
CA GLU A 14 -10.82 19.95 -10.65
C GLU A 14 -10.47 18.67 -11.43
N GLN A 15 -9.20 18.54 -11.83
CA GLN A 15 -8.74 17.35 -12.53
C GLN A 15 -8.73 16.10 -11.64
N ILE A 16 -9.14 14.98 -12.24
CA ILE A 16 -9.07 13.66 -11.62
C ILE A 16 -7.61 13.22 -11.45
N GLN A 17 -7.23 12.85 -10.23
CA GLN A 17 -5.95 12.23 -9.95
C GLN A 17 -5.84 10.90 -10.71
N PHE A 18 -4.67 10.54 -11.24
CA PHE A 18 -4.50 9.32 -12.06
C PHE A 18 -5.31 9.29 -13.37
N LYS A 19 -5.67 10.46 -13.95
CA LYS A 19 -6.40 10.55 -15.24
C LYS A 19 -5.75 9.72 -16.37
N SER A 20 -4.43 9.56 -16.35
CA SER A 20 -3.68 8.76 -17.34
C SER A 20 -3.98 7.25 -17.33
N TYR A 21 -4.70 6.76 -16.32
CA TYR A 21 -5.00 5.34 -16.12
C TYR A 21 -6.45 4.97 -16.46
N GLY A 22 -7.22 5.84 -17.11
CA GLY A 22 -8.60 5.56 -17.53
C GLY A 22 -9.10 6.57 -18.56
N ASN A 23 -10.29 6.35 -19.12
CA ASN A 23 -10.88 7.25 -20.11
C ASN A 23 -11.98 8.12 -19.49
N TYR A 24 -11.58 9.09 -18.68
CA TYR A 24 -12.53 9.94 -17.97
C TYR A 24 -13.13 11.08 -18.81
N ALA A 25 -13.12 10.98 -20.15
CA ALA A 25 -13.62 12.04 -21.03
C ALA A 25 -15.10 12.37 -20.80
N HIS A 26 -15.90 11.39 -20.36
CA HIS A 26 -17.31 11.59 -20.03
C HIS A 26 -17.52 12.43 -18.75
N LEU A 27 -16.47 12.59 -17.92
CA LEU A 27 -16.48 13.46 -16.74
C LEU A 27 -15.84 14.82 -17.01
N ASP A 28 -15.26 15.04 -18.20
CA ASP A 28 -14.69 16.32 -18.58
C ASP A 28 -15.82 17.34 -18.75
N ASN A 29 -15.80 18.40 -17.93
CA ASN A 29 -16.87 19.41 -17.84
C ASN A 29 -18.24 18.87 -17.41
N ALA A 30 -18.27 17.72 -16.72
CA ALA A 30 -19.51 17.21 -16.16
C ALA A 30 -20.17 18.22 -15.19
N PRO A 31 -21.51 18.18 -15.04
CA PRO A 31 -22.21 19.00 -14.06
C PRO A 31 -21.64 18.82 -12.65
N ARG A 32 -21.65 19.90 -11.87
CA ARG A 32 -21.22 19.87 -10.46
C ARG A 32 -22.35 19.35 -9.59
N VAL A 33 -22.01 18.50 -8.63
CA VAL A 33 -22.94 17.97 -7.63
C VAL A 33 -22.75 18.71 -6.31
N ASP A 34 -23.42 19.85 -6.15
CA ASP A 34 -23.24 20.77 -5.01
C ASP A 34 -23.59 20.14 -3.65
N ASN A 35 -24.53 19.19 -3.62
CA ASN A 35 -24.94 18.48 -2.41
C ASN A 35 -24.17 17.18 -2.14
N LEU A 36 -23.16 16.84 -2.96
CA LEU A 36 -22.29 15.67 -2.71
C LEU A 36 -21.58 15.82 -1.36
N ARG A 37 -21.70 14.79 -0.50
CA ARG A 37 -21.03 14.70 0.80
C ARG A 37 -20.20 13.42 0.84
N VAL A 38 -18.97 13.51 1.37
CA VAL A 38 -18.07 12.37 1.52
C VAL A 38 -18.02 11.96 2.99
N THR A 39 -18.34 10.70 3.26
CA THR A 39 -18.23 10.11 4.60
C THR A 39 -17.08 9.12 4.61
N ILE A 40 -16.13 9.29 5.54
CA ILE A 40 -15.01 8.37 5.73
C ILE A 40 -15.25 7.57 7.00
N LEU A 41 -15.40 6.26 6.82
CA LEU A 41 -15.50 5.28 7.90
C LEU A 41 -14.14 4.64 8.08
N ASP A 42 -13.37 5.17 9.02
CA ASP A 42 -12.08 4.62 9.41
C ASP A 42 -11.96 4.77 10.93
N GLU A 43 -11.66 3.67 11.63
CA GLU A 43 -11.44 3.69 13.08
C GLU A 43 -10.16 4.46 13.46
N ARG A 44 -9.32 4.74 12.46
CA ARG A 44 -8.02 5.37 12.64
C ARG A 44 -8.11 6.88 12.64
N ASP A 45 -7.19 7.53 13.36
CA ASP A 45 -7.06 9.00 13.32
C ASP A 45 -6.34 9.53 12.06
N GLY A 46 -5.95 8.63 11.15
CA GLY A 46 -5.18 8.88 9.95
C GLY A 46 -4.92 7.60 9.16
N PHE A 47 -4.03 7.71 8.17
CA PHE A 47 -3.59 6.57 7.36
C PHE A 47 -2.07 6.44 7.35
N ALA A 48 -1.60 5.22 7.14
CA ALA A 48 -0.19 4.86 7.17
C ALA A 48 0.37 4.52 5.77
N HIS A 49 1.63 4.86 5.53
CA HIS A 49 2.43 4.36 4.41
C HIS A 49 2.90 2.93 4.71
N THR A 50 2.05 1.95 4.44
CA THR A 50 2.35 0.54 4.77
C THR A 50 3.58 -0.01 4.05
N ILE A 51 3.91 0.50 2.86
CA ILE A 51 5.15 0.17 2.14
C ILE A 51 6.38 0.68 2.91
N GLY A 52 6.25 1.80 3.61
CA GLY A 52 7.31 2.39 4.43
C GLY A 52 7.63 1.61 5.71
N THR A 53 6.82 0.61 6.07
CA THR A 53 6.90 -0.10 7.35
C THR A 53 8.30 -0.61 7.72
N PRO A 54 9.08 -1.24 6.82
CA PRO A 54 10.45 -1.66 7.13
C PRO A 54 11.36 -0.52 7.59
N LEU A 55 11.23 0.67 6.99
CA LEU A 55 11.99 1.86 7.37
C LEU A 55 11.47 2.47 8.69
N ALA A 56 10.15 2.52 8.92
CA ALA A 56 9.57 2.99 10.18
C ALA A 56 10.13 2.22 11.39
N HIS A 57 10.30 0.91 11.25
CA HIS A 57 10.74 0.03 12.34
C HIS A 57 12.23 0.16 12.69
N VAL A 58 13.05 0.68 11.77
CA VAL A 58 14.50 0.92 12.00
C VAL A 58 14.83 2.40 12.20
N SER A 59 13.81 3.27 12.13
CA SER A 59 13.94 4.72 12.23
C SER A 59 12.67 5.32 12.85
N PRO A 60 12.67 5.59 14.18
CA PRO A 60 11.57 6.29 14.85
C PRO A 60 11.20 7.63 14.21
N VAL A 61 12.18 8.35 13.67
CA VAL A 61 11.96 9.61 12.95
C VAL A 61 11.19 9.37 11.66
N SER A 62 11.47 8.29 10.94
CA SER A 62 10.71 7.96 9.73
C SER A 62 9.27 7.56 10.06
N ALA A 63 9.04 6.86 11.18
CA ALA A 63 7.71 6.47 11.63
C ALA A 63 6.77 7.66 11.86
N THR A 64 7.26 8.79 12.38
CA THR A 64 6.42 10.00 12.55
C THR A 64 5.96 10.61 11.23
N HIS A 65 6.68 10.38 10.13
CA HIS A 65 6.31 10.90 8.82
C HIS A 65 5.34 9.96 8.07
N MET A 66 5.44 8.66 8.33
CA MET A 66 4.69 7.61 7.64
C MET A 66 3.23 7.47 8.07
N TRP A 67 2.77 8.26 9.05
CA TRP A 67 1.37 8.37 9.42
C TRP A 67 0.86 9.78 9.22
N LYS A 68 -0.15 9.95 8.37
CA LYS A 68 -0.82 11.24 8.16
C LYS A 68 -2.17 11.24 8.84
N ARG A 69 -2.27 12.05 9.91
CA ARG A 69 -3.53 12.28 10.62
C ARG A 69 -4.52 13.00 9.72
N TYR A 70 -5.78 12.56 9.70
CA TYR A 70 -6.82 13.21 8.90
C TYR A 70 -6.99 14.68 9.28
N CYS A 71 -6.93 14.99 10.58
CA CYS A 71 -7.03 16.36 11.08
C CYS A 71 -5.90 17.29 10.57
N SER A 72 -4.80 16.76 10.03
CA SER A 72 -3.72 17.56 9.45
C SER A 72 -3.95 17.96 8.00
N LEU A 73 -4.88 17.31 7.29
CA LEU A 73 -5.13 17.53 5.87
C LEU A 73 -6.31 18.50 5.66
N SER A 74 -6.10 19.55 4.86
CA SER A 74 -7.16 20.54 4.57
C SER A 74 -8.37 19.92 3.88
N GLN A 75 -8.13 18.99 2.95
CA GLN A 75 -9.17 18.28 2.20
C GLN A 75 -10.05 17.43 3.13
N MET A 76 -9.53 16.96 4.26
CA MET A 76 -10.28 16.16 5.24
C MET A 76 -11.00 17.02 6.29
N ARG A 77 -10.68 18.32 6.37
CA ARG A 77 -11.33 19.29 7.27
C ARG A 77 -12.47 20.05 6.60
N ARG A 78 -12.78 19.77 5.33
CA ARG A 78 -13.85 20.45 4.60
C ARG A 78 -15.22 20.17 5.26
N PRO A 79 -16.19 21.11 5.18
CA PRO A 79 -17.50 20.93 5.79
C PRO A 79 -18.34 19.79 5.19
N ASP A 80 -18.06 19.42 3.93
CA ASP A 80 -18.68 18.34 3.17
C ASP A 80 -18.01 16.97 3.36
N VAL A 81 -16.96 16.89 4.20
CA VAL A 81 -16.32 15.64 4.62
C VAL A 81 -16.67 15.32 6.08
N LYS A 82 -17.07 14.08 6.37
CA LYS A 82 -17.48 13.64 7.73
C LYS A 82 -16.79 12.35 8.15
N PHE A 83 -16.52 12.24 9.45
CA PHE A 83 -15.99 11.05 10.14
C PHE A 83 -16.97 10.57 11.24
N PRO A 84 -18.10 9.96 10.88
CA PRO A 84 -19.09 9.46 11.85
C PRO A 84 -18.68 8.08 12.41
N GLN A 85 -19.16 7.76 13.62
CA GLN A 85 -18.83 6.49 14.29
C GLN A 85 -19.76 5.30 13.93
N ALA A 86 -20.98 5.52 13.44
CA ALA A 86 -21.86 4.48 12.84
C ALA A 86 -23.18 5.09 12.30
N ASN A 87 -23.94 4.31 11.51
CA ASN A 87 -25.35 4.51 11.12
C ASN A 87 -25.70 5.75 10.26
N ASN A 88 -24.96 5.95 9.17
CA ASN A 88 -25.40 6.86 8.11
C ASN A 88 -26.00 6.07 6.95
N HIS A 89 -27.14 6.53 6.43
CA HIS A 89 -27.66 6.08 5.15
C HIS A 89 -26.71 6.57 4.05
N LEU A 90 -26.03 5.64 3.37
CA LEU A 90 -25.12 5.92 2.27
C LEU A 90 -25.79 5.54 0.96
N ASN A 91 -25.79 6.44 -0.02
CA ASN A 91 -26.29 6.15 -1.37
C ASN A 91 -25.32 5.30 -2.17
N TYR A 92 -24.01 5.54 -1.96
CA TYR A 92 -22.91 4.84 -2.61
C TYR A 92 -21.81 4.55 -1.59
N MET A 93 -21.05 3.47 -1.79
CA MET A 93 -19.96 3.05 -0.92
C MET A 93 -18.75 2.60 -1.72
N VAL A 94 -17.55 2.98 -1.27
CA VAL A 94 -16.28 2.37 -1.70
C VAL A 94 -15.70 1.61 -0.52
N VAL A 95 -15.48 0.31 -0.70
CA VAL A 95 -14.83 -0.54 0.29
C VAL A 95 -13.35 -0.64 -0.06
N SER A 96 -12.47 -0.17 0.83
CA SER A 96 -11.02 -0.20 0.62
C SER A 96 -10.26 -0.62 1.87
N THR A 97 -10.75 -1.67 2.53
CA THR A 97 -10.29 -2.16 3.84
C THR A 97 -9.01 -3.00 3.77
N GLY A 98 -8.54 -3.31 2.57
CA GLY A 98 -7.26 -3.97 2.33
C GLY A 98 -7.22 -5.43 2.82
N SER A 99 -6.01 -5.97 3.01
CA SER A 99 -5.79 -7.30 3.59
C SER A 99 -5.46 -7.20 5.07
N ILE A 100 -5.88 -8.19 5.85
CA ILE A 100 -5.40 -8.43 7.20
C ILE A 100 -3.94 -8.87 7.13
N ARG A 101 -3.06 -8.17 7.86
CA ARG A 101 -1.63 -8.46 7.95
C ARG A 101 -1.20 -8.41 9.40
N GLU A 102 -0.40 -9.38 9.82
CA GLU A 102 0.10 -9.44 11.18
C GLU A 102 1.21 -8.42 11.43
N TRP A 103 1.33 -8.01 12.69
CA TRP A 103 2.48 -7.26 13.17
C TRP A 103 3.78 -8.08 12.99
N PRO A 104 4.90 -7.50 12.52
CA PRO A 104 5.17 -6.06 12.31
C PRO A 104 4.98 -5.57 10.87
N VAL A 105 4.37 -6.36 9.98
CA VAL A 105 4.21 -6.00 8.56
C VAL A 105 3.20 -4.88 8.33
N ALA A 106 2.19 -4.78 9.19
CA ALA A 106 1.23 -3.69 9.21
C ALA A 106 1.14 -3.05 10.61
N PRO A 107 0.82 -1.75 10.70
CA PRO A 107 0.54 -1.11 11.98
C PRO A 107 -0.62 -1.79 12.69
N ARG A 108 -0.43 -2.12 13.97
CA ARG A 108 -1.51 -2.59 14.86
C ARG A 108 -2.19 -1.45 15.62
N ALA A 109 -1.57 -0.27 15.63
CA ALA A 109 -2.13 0.92 16.26
C ALA A 109 -3.16 1.57 15.35
N SER A 110 -4.24 2.07 15.94
CA SER A 110 -5.27 2.85 15.24
C SER A 110 -5.02 4.37 15.27
N ASN A 111 -3.95 4.83 15.92
CA ASN A 111 -3.68 6.27 16.02
C ASN A 111 -2.19 6.58 15.90
N PHE A 112 -1.91 7.85 15.56
CA PHE A 112 -0.55 8.35 15.37
C PHE A 112 0.37 8.07 16.56
N ALA A 113 -0.07 8.36 17.78
CA ALA A 113 0.75 8.21 18.97
C ALA A 113 1.12 6.74 19.23
N GLY A 114 0.15 5.83 19.05
CA GLY A 114 0.37 4.39 19.13
C GLY A 114 1.32 3.88 18.05
N HIS A 115 1.18 4.35 16.81
CA HIS A 115 2.06 3.99 15.70
C HIS A 115 3.52 4.37 15.97
N VAL A 116 3.76 5.61 16.42
CA VAL A 116 5.10 6.09 16.77
C VAL A 116 5.68 5.30 17.95
N LYS A 117 4.86 5.05 18.99
CA LYS A 117 5.29 4.25 20.16
C LYS A 117 5.69 2.84 19.76
N ASP A 118 4.89 2.19 18.92
CA ASP A 118 5.15 0.84 18.42
C ASP A 118 6.45 0.78 17.60
N ALA A 119 6.67 1.74 16.70
CA ALA A 119 7.90 1.84 15.92
C ALA A 119 9.13 2.09 16.81
N CYS A 120 9.05 3.02 17.78
CA CYS A 120 10.10 3.26 18.77
C CYS A 120 10.45 1.99 19.54
N SER A 121 9.45 1.30 20.08
CA SER A 121 9.64 0.08 20.86
C SER A 121 10.28 -1.03 20.01
N PHE A 122 9.89 -1.15 18.75
CA PHE A 122 10.47 -2.17 17.88
C PHE A 122 11.91 -1.84 17.47
N SER A 123 12.22 -0.58 17.20
CA SER A 123 13.60 -0.13 16.94
C SER A 123 14.51 -0.46 18.12
N GLN A 124 14.05 -0.26 19.36
CA GLN A 124 14.77 -0.65 20.56
C GLN A 124 14.99 -2.16 20.68
N LYS A 125 14.03 -2.98 20.26
CA LYS A 125 14.19 -4.45 20.21
C LYS A 125 15.26 -4.88 19.21
N ILE A 126 15.33 -4.22 18.05
CA ILE A 126 16.39 -4.47 17.05
C ILE A 126 17.75 -4.09 17.65
N GLU A 127 17.85 -2.95 18.34
CA GLU A 127 19.07 -2.51 19.01
C GLU A 127 19.53 -3.46 20.11
N ALA A 128 18.61 -3.97 20.92
CA ALA A 128 18.92 -4.96 21.94
C ALA A 128 19.36 -6.31 21.35
N ALA A 129 18.87 -6.66 20.16
CA ALA A 129 19.15 -7.92 19.49
C ALA A 129 20.48 -7.94 18.73
N GLN A 130 21.20 -6.82 18.59
CA GLN A 130 22.36 -6.73 17.68
C GLN A 130 23.44 -7.78 17.95
N MET A 131 23.71 -8.12 19.22
CA MET A 131 24.73 -9.11 19.59
C MET A 131 24.33 -10.55 19.24
N LEU A 132 23.04 -10.86 19.29
CA LEU A 132 22.52 -12.20 19.01
C LEU A 132 21.99 -12.34 17.57
N GLY A 133 21.97 -11.24 16.81
CA GLY A 133 21.49 -11.19 15.44
C GLY A 133 19.96 -11.08 15.31
N VAL A 134 19.53 -10.73 14.10
CA VAL A 134 18.12 -10.60 13.70
C VAL A 134 17.81 -11.61 12.61
N VAL A 135 16.73 -12.37 12.80
CA VAL A 135 16.20 -13.27 11.78
C VAL A 135 14.95 -12.67 11.17
N VAL A 136 14.86 -12.63 9.85
CA VAL A 136 13.66 -12.27 9.11
C VAL A 136 13.10 -13.53 8.44
N VAL A 137 11.81 -13.82 8.62
CA VAL A 137 11.17 -15.01 8.06
C VAL A 137 10.21 -14.61 6.94
N GLY A 138 10.43 -15.15 5.74
CA GLY A 138 9.62 -14.92 4.54
C GLY A 138 10.36 -14.10 3.48
N GLY A 139 10.78 -14.75 2.40
CA GLY A 139 11.52 -14.12 1.28
C GLY A 139 10.65 -13.39 0.26
N GLY A 140 9.52 -12.82 0.67
CA GLY A 140 8.70 -11.91 -0.16
C GLY A 140 9.25 -10.48 -0.13
N ALA A 141 8.58 -9.55 -0.84
CA ALA A 141 9.03 -8.15 -0.94
C ALA A 141 9.28 -7.50 0.44
N VAL A 142 8.29 -7.61 1.33
CA VAL A 142 8.37 -7.07 2.70
C VAL A 142 9.55 -7.64 3.49
N GLY A 143 9.79 -8.95 3.43
CA GLY A 143 10.88 -9.57 4.19
C GLY A 143 12.26 -9.22 3.65
N VAL A 144 12.40 -9.08 2.33
CA VAL A 144 13.61 -8.57 1.69
C VAL A 144 13.89 -7.14 2.13
N GLU A 145 12.86 -6.27 2.14
CA GLU A 145 12.99 -4.89 2.60
C GLU A 145 13.37 -4.80 4.07
N PHE A 146 12.71 -5.58 4.95
CA PHE A 146 13.08 -5.64 6.37
C PHE A 146 14.53 -6.07 6.57
N ALA A 147 14.95 -7.17 5.95
CA ALA A 147 16.31 -7.67 6.10
C ALA A 147 17.35 -6.64 5.63
N GLY A 148 17.12 -6.04 4.45
CA GLY A 148 17.98 -4.99 3.91
C GLY A 148 18.02 -3.75 4.79
N LYS A 149 16.86 -3.23 5.25
CA LYS A 149 16.80 -2.00 6.06
C LYS A 149 17.43 -2.19 7.44
N VAL A 150 17.21 -3.33 8.09
CA VAL A 150 17.90 -3.66 9.36
C VAL A 150 19.41 -3.68 9.15
N LYS A 151 19.89 -4.38 8.11
CA LYS A 151 21.33 -4.49 7.85
C LYS A 151 21.98 -3.15 7.50
N ALA A 152 21.32 -2.34 6.65
CA ALA A 152 21.80 -1.02 6.29
C ALA A 152 21.87 -0.06 7.49
N ARG A 153 20.88 -0.13 8.39
CA ARG A 153 20.82 0.73 9.59
C ARG A 153 21.77 0.27 10.70
N TYR A 154 21.99 -1.04 10.81
CA TYR A 154 22.83 -1.67 11.83
C TYR A 154 23.89 -2.58 11.18
N PRO A 155 24.96 -2.02 10.57
CA PRO A 155 25.90 -2.79 9.73
C PRO A 155 26.62 -3.93 10.45
N ARG A 156 26.80 -3.80 11.78
CA ARG A 156 27.44 -4.82 12.62
C ARG A 156 26.52 -5.96 13.04
N THR A 157 25.22 -5.82 12.84
CA THR A 157 24.25 -6.86 13.20
C THR A 157 24.26 -7.97 12.16
N ASP A 158 24.31 -9.20 12.64
CA ASP A 158 24.06 -10.37 11.80
C ASP A 158 22.57 -10.42 11.45
N VAL A 159 22.27 -10.36 10.16
CA VAL A 159 20.89 -10.42 9.65
C VAL A 159 20.76 -11.66 8.78
N THR A 160 19.82 -12.53 9.11
CA THR A 160 19.54 -13.76 8.36
C THR A 160 18.11 -13.73 7.83
N LEU A 161 17.95 -13.80 6.51
CA LEU A 161 16.66 -14.00 5.84
C LEU A 161 16.41 -15.50 5.63
N ILE A 162 15.36 -16.01 6.25
CA ILE A 162 14.89 -17.39 6.10
C ILE A 162 13.77 -17.42 5.08
N HIS A 163 13.91 -18.29 4.07
CA HIS A 163 12.84 -18.56 3.11
C HIS A 163 12.77 -20.03 2.76
N SER A 164 11.57 -20.61 2.63
CA SER A 164 11.40 -22.05 2.42
C SER A 164 11.58 -22.49 0.96
N ARG A 165 11.48 -21.56 0.01
CA ARG A 165 11.59 -21.82 -1.44
C ARG A 165 13.00 -21.56 -1.97
N GLY A 166 13.27 -22.04 -3.18
CA GLY A 166 14.58 -21.91 -3.84
C GLY A 166 14.91 -20.51 -4.35
N GLN A 167 13.90 -19.63 -4.47
CA GLN A 167 14.06 -18.25 -4.93
C GLN A 167 13.29 -17.29 -4.03
N LEU A 168 13.82 -16.07 -3.87
CA LEU A 168 13.08 -14.95 -3.29
C LEU A 168 11.95 -14.53 -4.23
N LEU A 169 10.92 -13.88 -3.69
CA LEU A 169 9.74 -13.42 -4.42
C LEU A 169 9.05 -14.54 -5.21
N SER A 170 9.10 -15.78 -4.69
CA SER A 170 8.68 -16.99 -5.41
C SER A 170 7.20 -17.02 -5.80
N LYS A 171 6.36 -16.18 -5.16
CA LYS A 171 4.93 -16.04 -5.49
C LYS A 171 4.64 -14.90 -6.46
N GLU A 172 5.61 -14.03 -6.72
CA GLU A 172 5.41 -12.86 -7.56
C GLU A 172 5.67 -13.22 -9.03
N PRO A 173 4.79 -12.79 -9.97
CA PRO A 173 4.96 -12.97 -11.40
C PRO A 173 5.99 -11.99 -11.97
N LEU A 174 7.20 -12.02 -11.43
CA LEU A 174 8.34 -11.18 -11.83
C LEU A 174 9.40 -12.04 -12.57
N PRO A 175 10.17 -11.44 -13.49
CA PRO A 175 11.23 -12.17 -14.22
C PRO A 175 12.25 -12.82 -13.28
N ASP A 176 12.78 -13.97 -13.68
CA ASP A 176 13.81 -14.68 -12.90
C ASP A 176 15.08 -13.85 -12.69
N GLU A 177 15.45 -13.05 -13.69
CA GLU A 177 16.56 -12.10 -13.57
C GLU A 177 16.31 -11.08 -12.43
N PHE A 178 15.06 -10.61 -12.25
CA PHE A 178 14.72 -9.69 -11.16
C PHE A 178 14.88 -10.37 -9.80
N LYS A 179 14.42 -11.63 -9.69
CA LYS A 179 14.53 -12.44 -8.47
C LYS A 179 15.99 -12.76 -8.13
N ALA A 180 16.79 -13.12 -9.13
CA ALA A 180 18.22 -13.38 -8.98
C ALA A 180 18.98 -12.11 -8.57
N ARG A 181 18.69 -10.97 -9.22
CA ARG A 181 19.27 -9.68 -8.87
C ARG A 181 18.89 -9.24 -7.47
N THR A 182 17.64 -9.48 -7.05
CA THR A 182 17.18 -9.21 -5.67
C THR A 182 18.04 -9.95 -4.65
N LEU A 183 18.28 -11.25 -4.84
CA LEU A 183 19.14 -12.03 -3.96
C LEU A 183 20.59 -11.51 -3.97
N HIS A 184 21.14 -11.24 -5.14
CA HIS A 184 22.51 -10.72 -5.27
C HIS A 184 22.71 -9.42 -4.47
N LEU A 185 21.83 -8.43 -4.68
CA LEU A 185 21.89 -7.15 -3.97
C LEU A 185 21.73 -7.31 -2.46
N LEU A 186 20.87 -8.24 -2.03
CA LEU A 186 20.65 -8.51 -0.61
C LEU A 186 21.89 -9.13 0.05
N LEU A 187 22.58 -10.04 -0.64
CA LEU A 187 23.86 -10.61 -0.18
C LEU A 187 24.98 -9.55 -0.16
N GLU A 188 25.02 -8.65 -1.16
CA GLU A 188 25.97 -7.53 -1.21
C GLU A 188 25.78 -6.53 -0.07
N GLU A 189 24.54 -6.31 0.39
CA GLU A 189 24.26 -5.52 1.60
C GLU A 189 24.73 -6.25 2.89
N GLY A 190 25.11 -7.53 2.80
CA GLY A 190 25.65 -8.32 3.91
C GLY A 190 24.60 -9.14 4.67
N VAL A 191 23.40 -9.31 4.12
CA VAL A 191 22.38 -10.20 4.69
C VAL A 191 22.70 -11.65 4.30
N ARG A 192 22.64 -12.57 5.26
CA ARG A 192 22.73 -14.01 4.99
C ARG A 192 21.37 -14.53 4.57
N GLN A 193 21.31 -15.35 3.52
CA GLN A 193 20.09 -16.06 3.15
C GLN A 193 20.21 -17.54 3.51
N VAL A 194 19.23 -18.07 4.22
CA VAL A 194 19.19 -19.47 4.64
C VAL A 194 17.88 -20.09 4.19
N ARG A 195 17.97 -21.28 3.62
CA ARG A 195 16.79 -22.10 3.32
C ARG A 195 16.59 -23.12 4.43
N LEU A 196 15.48 -23.00 5.16
CA LEU A 196 15.04 -24.01 6.12
C LEU A 196 13.78 -24.70 5.57
N THR A 197 13.85 -26.01 5.36
CA THR A 197 12.72 -26.83 4.90
C THR A 197 12.12 -27.69 6.02
N SER A 198 12.92 -28.14 7.00
CA SER A 198 12.48 -28.78 8.25
C SER A 198 13.66 -29.04 9.19
N GLY A 199 13.47 -28.94 10.52
CA GLY A 199 14.40 -29.49 11.53
C GLY A 199 15.68 -28.68 11.83
N GLY A 200 15.88 -27.50 11.23
CA GLY A 200 16.99 -26.61 11.55
C GLY A 200 16.63 -25.59 12.63
N HIS A 201 17.62 -25.20 13.44
CA HIS A 201 17.49 -24.16 14.47
C HIS A 201 18.46 -23.01 14.18
N ILE A 202 17.99 -21.77 14.36
CA ILE A 202 18.82 -20.56 14.29
C ILE A 202 18.59 -19.78 15.57
N HIS A 203 19.67 -19.48 16.29
CA HIS A 203 19.62 -18.57 17.42
C HIS A 203 19.58 -17.12 16.93
N ALA A 204 18.67 -16.33 17.50
CA ALA A 204 18.49 -14.93 17.17
C ALA A 204 18.05 -14.15 18.41
N GLY A 205 18.46 -12.89 18.51
CA GLY A 205 17.95 -11.97 19.53
C GLY A 205 16.55 -11.44 19.21
N LEU A 206 16.19 -11.43 17.93
CA LEU A 206 14.87 -11.02 17.44
C LEU A 206 14.49 -11.79 16.18
N VAL A 207 13.23 -12.18 16.10
CA VAL A 207 12.61 -12.75 14.90
C VAL A 207 11.56 -11.77 14.37
N ILE A 208 11.68 -11.41 13.09
CA ILE A 208 10.73 -10.60 12.34
C ILE A 208 9.99 -11.52 11.38
N SER A 209 8.72 -11.80 11.65
CA SER A 209 7.88 -12.53 10.69
C SER A 209 7.38 -11.58 9.61
N ALA A 210 7.81 -11.81 8.37
CA ALA A 210 7.32 -11.15 7.17
C ALA A 210 6.48 -12.10 6.29
N VAL A 211 6.05 -13.23 6.87
CA VAL A 211 5.10 -14.14 6.24
C VAL A 211 3.73 -13.46 6.25
N THR A 212 3.12 -13.32 5.08
CA THR A 212 1.80 -12.72 4.96
C THR A 212 0.81 -13.77 4.46
N SER A 213 -0.21 -14.06 5.26
CA SER A 213 -1.48 -14.57 4.75
C SER A 213 -2.21 -13.39 4.13
N VAL A 214 -2.71 -13.57 2.92
CA VAL A 214 -3.47 -12.53 2.22
C VAL A 214 -4.94 -12.86 2.43
N THR A 215 -5.49 -12.37 3.54
CA THR A 215 -6.92 -12.50 3.82
C THR A 215 -7.57 -11.14 3.65
N PRO A 216 -8.46 -10.95 2.68
CA PRO A 216 -9.22 -9.71 2.52
C PRO A 216 -9.97 -9.34 3.80
N SER A 217 -9.95 -8.06 4.18
CA SER A 217 -10.69 -7.53 5.33
C SER A 217 -12.12 -7.22 4.92
N THR A 218 -12.93 -8.25 4.67
CA THR A 218 -14.27 -8.14 4.04
C THR A 218 -15.37 -8.86 4.82
N SER A 219 -15.10 -9.38 6.01
CA SER A 219 -16.05 -10.21 6.80
C SER A 219 -17.35 -9.51 7.19
N PHE A 220 -17.40 -8.17 7.11
CA PHE A 220 -18.61 -7.39 7.34
C PHE A 220 -19.52 -7.26 6.10
N LEU A 221 -19.04 -7.68 4.92
CA LEU A 221 -19.83 -7.69 3.70
C LEU A 221 -20.64 -8.99 3.57
N PRO A 222 -21.80 -8.97 2.89
CA PRO A 222 -22.55 -10.18 2.61
C PRO A 222 -21.73 -11.16 1.77
N PRO A 223 -21.68 -12.46 2.12
CA PRO A 223 -20.94 -13.45 1.33
C PRO A 223 -21.38 -13.55 -0.14
N ALA A 224 -22.62 -13.17 -0.45
CA ALA A 224 -23.18 -13.22 -1.81
C ALA A 224 -22.51 -12.26 -2.81
N VAL A 225 -21.79 -11.24 -2.34
CA VAL A 225 -21.05 -10.30 -3.20
C VAL A 225 -19.55 -10.57 -3.21
N LEU A 226 -19.11 -11.68 -2.61
CA LEU A 226 -17.70 -12.04 -2.46
C LEU A 226 -17.40 -13.38 -3.11
N ALA A 227 -16.16 -13.55 -3.55
CA ALA A 227 -15.58 -14.82 -3.93
C ALA A 227 -15.32 -15.72 -2.70
N ALA A 228 -14.98 -16.99 -2.95
CA ALA A 228 -14.77 -17.98 -1.89
C ALA A 228 -13.61 -17.65 -0.94
N ASP A 229 -12.62 -16.88 -1.39
CA ASP A 229 -11.49 -16.41 -0.58
C ASP A 229 -11.76 -15.07 0.15
N GLY A 230 -12.97 -14.53 0.00
CA GLY A 230 -13.41 -13.26 0.57
C GLY A 230 -13.04 -12.02 -0.24
N SER A 231 -12.39 -12.16 -1.41
CA SER A 231 -12.18 -11.06 -2.34
C SER A 231 -13.47 -10.72 -3.10
N GLY A 232 -13.50 -9.63 -3.86
CA GLY A 232 -14.66 -9.28 -4.69
C GLY A 232 -14.30 -8.44 -5.90
N ASP A 233 -15.26 -8.25 -6.80
CA ASP A 233 -15.07 -7.44 -8.01
C ASP A 233 -14.97 -5.94 -7.68
N LEU A 234 -14.44 -5.16 -8.64
CA LEU A 234 -14.38 -3.69 -8.51
C LEU A 234 -15.77 -3.07 -8.27
N ALA A 235 -16.83 -3.64 -8.86
CA ALA A 235 -18.23 -3.31 -8.60
C ALA A 235 -18.91 -4.50 -7.92
N LEU A 236 -19.12 -4.39 -6.60
CA LEU A 236 -19.78 -5.43 -5.78
C LEU A 236 -21.32 -5.38 -5.94
N SER A 237 -21.85 -4.22 -6.27
CA SER A 237 -23.25 -3.99 -6.67
C SER A 237 -23.37 -2.64 -7.39
N ASN A 238 -24.58 -2.25 -7.81
CA ASN A 238 -24.82 -0.96 -8.47
C ASN A 238 -24.41 0.27 -7.65
N CYS A 239 -24.32 0.15 -6.32
CA CYS A 239 -23.97 1.25 -5.43
C CYS A 239 -22.76 0.96 -4.52
N VAL A 240 -22.15 -0.22 -4.63
CA VAL A 240 -21.00 -0.61 -3.79
C VAL A 240 -19.84 -1.00 -4.68
N PHE A 241 -18.74 -0.28 -4.54
CA PHE A 241 -17.50 -0.50 -5.26
C PHE A 241 -16.40 -0.93 -4.30
N ALA A 242 -15.36 -1.58 -4.81
CA ALA A 242 -14.21 -2.06 -4.07
C ALA A 242 -12.92 -1.42 -4.60
N ALA A 243 -11.89 -1.33 -3.75
CA ALA A 243 -10.55 -0.88 -4.18
C ALA A 243 -9.44 -1.48 -3.32
N GLY A 244 -8.26 -1.67 -3.92
CA GLY A 244 -7.08 -2.18 -3.25
C GLY A 244 -7.13 -3.69 -3.04
N ASP A 245 -6.48 -4.17 -1.97
CA ASP A 245 -6.27 -5.62 -1.80
C ASP A 245 -7.58 -6.45 -1.67
N ILE A 246 -8.75 -5.86 -1.46
CA ILE A 246 -9.98 -6.66 -1.45
C ILE A 246 -10.46 -7.05 -2.85
N VAL A 247 -9.96 -6.37 -3.89
CA VAL A 247 -10.36 -6.62 -5.27
C VAL A 247 -9.69 -7.89 -5.76
N ASP A 248 -10.49 -8.82 -6.32
CA ASP A 248 -9.96 -9.98 -7.02
C ASP A 248 -9.37 -9.54 -8.35
N LYS A 249 -8.04 -9.46 -8.40
CA LYS A 249 -7.32 -9.12 -9.63
C LYS A 249 -6.00 -9.90 -9.66
N PRO A 250 -5.64 -10.51 -10.81
CA PRO A 250 -4.35 -11.16 -10.95
C PRO A 250 -3.22 -10.13 -10.82
N GLY A 251 -2.06 -10.62 -10.38
CA GLY A 251 -0.84 -9.82 -10.27
C GLY A 251 -0.47 -9.47 -8.83
N ILE A 252 0.35 -8.43 -8.70
CA ILE A 252 0.96 -8.03 -7.43
C ILE A 252 0.06 -7.01 -6.74
N ARG A 253 -0.22 -7.22 -5.45
CA ARG A 253 -1.00 -6.28 -4.63
C ARG A 253 -0.14 -5.06 -4.28
N LEU A 254 -0.24 -4.02 -5.10
CA LEU A 254 0.56 -2.81 -5.01
C LEU A 254 -0.27 -1.61 -4.52
N GLY A 255 0.35 -0.75 -3.71
CA GLY A 255 -0.27 0.51 -3.29
C GLY A 255 -0.64 1.43 -4.47
N GLY A 256 0.18 1.45 -5.52
CA GLY A 256 -0.11 2.19 -6.76
C GLY A 256 -1.40 1.72 -7.42
N SER A 257 -1.55 0.41 -7.64
CA SER A 257 -2.76 -0.19 -8.19
C SER A 257 -3.99 0.08 -7.33
N ALA A 258 -3.85 0.01 -6.00
CA ALA A 258 -4.92 0.33 -5.06
C ALA A 258 -5.41 1.78 -5.17
N MET A 259 -4.49 2.74 -5.40
CA MET A 259 -4.86 4.13 -5.64
C MET A 259 -5.61 4.29 -6.97
N ILE A 260 -5.14 3.65 -8.05
CA ILE A 260 -5.84 3.67 -9.35
C ILE A 260 -7.25 3.11 -9.22
N MET A 261 -7.43 1.96 -8.55
CA MET A 261 -8.75 1.37 -8.30
C MET A 261 -9.66 2.32 -7.51
N GLY A 262 -9.13 2.99 -6.50
CA GLY A 262 -9.87 3.97 -5.71
C GLY A 262 -10.34 5.15 -6.56
N CYS A 263 -9.50 5.62 -7.48
CA CYS A 263 -9.88 6.65 -8.44
C CYS A 263 -11.00 6.21 -9.37
N VAL A 264 -10.86 5.03 -10.00
CA VAL A 264 -11.87 4.46 -10.91
C VAL A 264 -13.21 4.26 -10.19
N ALA A 265 -13.20 3.68 -8.99
CA ALA A 265 -14.42 3.50 -8.18
C ALA A 265 -15.11 4.84 -7.88
N ALA A 266 -14.35 5.89 -7.55
CA ALA A 266 -14.90 7.22 -7.32
C ALA A 266 -15.47 7.87 -8.58
N ALA A 267 -14.80 7.74 -9.73
CA ALA A 267 -15.29 8.22 -11.02
C ALA A 267 -16.61 7.53 -11.40
N ASN A 268 -16.69 6.22 -11.21
CA ASN A 268 -17.89 5.42 -11.47
C ASN A 268 -19.07 5.82 -10.58
N ILE A 269 -18.81 6.10 -9.29
CA ILE A 269 -19.82 6.65 -8.39
C ILE A 269 -20.29 8.02 -8.89
N TYR A 270 -19.38 8.91 -9.25
CA TYR A 270 -19.75 10.25 -9.72
C TYR A 270 -20.59 10.19 -11.01
N SER A 271 -20.19 9.37 -11.98
CA SER A 271 -20.97 9.08 -13.19
C SER A 271 -22.37 8.56 -12.86
N SER A 272 -22.48 7.62 -11.90
CA SER A 272 -23.77 7.08 -11.44
C SER A 272 -24.68 8.14 -10.79
N ILE A 273 -24.09 9.12 -10.09
CA ILE A 273 -24.84 10.25 -9.51
C ILE A 273 -25.39 11.16 -10.62
N LEU A 274 -24.61 11.45 -11.66
CA LEU A 274 -25.03 12.34 -12.74
C LEU A 274 -26.20 11.78 -13.57
N VAL A 275 -26.33 10.46 -13.66
CA VAL A 275 -27.42 9.79 -14.39
C VAL A 275 -28.79 9.99 -13.73
N LEU A 276 -28.83 10.46 -12.47
CA LEU A 276 -30.07 10.89 -11.84
C LEU A 276 -30.66 12.16 -12.50
N GLU A 277 -29.88 12.86 -13.33
CA GLU A 277 -30.33 14.00 -14.14
C GLU A 277 -30.87 13.53 -15.51
N PRO A 278 -31.95 14.13 -16.04
CA PRO A 278 -32.53 13.74 -17.33
C PRO A 278 -31.54 13.87 -18.51
N GLY A 279 -31.31 12.78 -19.23
CA GLY A 279 -30.52 12.76 -20.48
C GLY A 279 -29.03 12.38 -20.33
N ALA A 280 -28.55 12.16 -19.11
CA ALA A 280 -27.19 11.66 -18.89
C ALA A 280 -27.09 10.14 -19.14
N LEU A 281 -26.02 9.72 -19.83
CA LEU A 281 -25.70 8.31 -20.07
C LEU A 281 -24.77 7.80 -18.97
N LEU A 282 -25.08 6.62 -18.44
CA LEU A 282 -24.19 5.93 -17.49
C LEU A 282 -22.96 5.41 -18.23
N VAL A 283 -21.80 5.96 -17.89
CA VAL A 283 -20.50 5.45 -18.34
C VAL A 283 -19.74 4.99 -17.12
N LEU A 284 -19.38 3.70 -17.08
CA LEU A 284 -18.55 3.13 -16.04
C LEU A 284 -17.20 2.76 -16.65
N GLU A 285 -16.14 3.20 -15.99
CA GLU A 285 -14.76 2.89 -16.34
C GLU A 285 -14.33 1.56 -15.71
N ASP A 286 -13.56 0.80 -16.47
CA ASP A 286 -12.85 -0.36 -15.96
C ASP A 286 -11.49 0.04 -15.41
N CYS A 287 -11.05 -0.63 -14.35
CA CYS A 287 -9.68 -0.47 -13.87
C CYS A 287 -8.71 -1.09 -14.90
N PRO A 288 -7.71 -0.35 -15.41
CA PRO A 288 -6.82 -0.83 -16.45
C PRO A 288 -6.08 -2.09 -16.01
N GLU A 289 -5.72 -2.95 -16.95
CA GLU A 289 -4.82 -4.05 -16.66
C GLU A 289 -3.45 -3.48 -16.24
N ILE A 290 -3.02 -3.84 -15.03
CA ILE A 290 -1.72 -3.42 -14.50
C ILE A 290 -0.79 -4.62 -14.59
N ARG A 291 0.09 -4.60 -15.58
CA ARG A 291 1.08 -5.66 -15.77
C ARG A 291 2.04 -5.74 -14.58
N PRO A 292 2.58 -6.93 -14.27
CA PRO A 292 3.53 -7.08 -13.17
C PRO A 292 4.72 -6.14 -13.31
N HIS A 293 4.93 -5.31 -12.30
CA HIS A 293 6.05 -4.39 -12.19
C HIS A 293 6.37 -4.23 -10.70
N MET A 294 7.61 -3.88 -10.38
CA MET A 294 8.02 -3.67 -8.99
C MET A 294 9.28 -2.81 -8.94
N ALA A 295 9.28 -1.84 -8.04
CA ALA A 295 10.48 -1.23 -7.49
C ALA A 295 10.62 -1.74 -6.06
N LEU A 296 11.71 -2.43 -5.74
CA LEU A 296 11.95 -3.05 -4.44
C LEU A 296 13.18 -2.44 -3.78
N SER A 297 13.03 -1.91 -2.56
CA SER A 297 14.18 -1.41 -1.80
C SER A 297 14.97 -2.58 -1.20
N ILE A 298 16.30 -2.52 -1.28
CA ILE A 298 17.17 -3.56 -0.72
C ILE A 298 18.31 -2.87 0.03
N GLY A 299 18.09 -2.60 1.32
CA GLY A 299 19.05 -1.85 2.14
C GLY A 299 19.28 -0.45 1.58
N THR A 300 20.51 -0.17 1.12
CA THR A 300 20.89 1.08 0.43
C THR A 300 20.69 1.03 -1.09
N ASN A 301 20.23 -0.09 -1.63
CA ASN A 301 20.07 -0.36 -3.05
C ASN A 301 18.59 -0.49 -3.45
N ILE A 302 18.37 -0.68 -4.75
CA ILE A 302 17.06 -0.89 -5.36
C ILE A 302 17.19 -1.87 -6.53
N VAL A 303 16.12 -2.60 -6.81
CA VAL A 303 15.91 -3.27 -8.10
C VAL A 303 14.53 -2.89 -8.64
N CYS A 304 14.46 -2.54 -9.91
CA CYS A 304 13.29 -2.04 -10.60
C CYS A 304 13.02 -2.87 -11.86
N TYR A 305 11.75 -3.22 -12.04
CA TYR A 305 11.21 -3.75 -13.28
C TYR A 305 9.92 -2.99 -13.59
N ALA A 306 9.89 -2.30 -14.73
CA ALA A 306 8.76 -1.46 -15.13
C ALA A 306 7.60 -2.22 -15.80
N GLY A 307 7.74 -3.54 -16.01
CA GLY A 307 6.80 -4.33 -16.81
C GLY A 307 7.23 -4.43 -18.28
N ASP A 308 6.40 -5.08 -19.10
CA ASP A 308 6.49 -5.06 -20.58
C ASP A 308 7.82 -5.49 -21.19
N ASN A 309 8.45 -6.53 -20.61
CA ASN A 309 9.81 -6.97 -21.00
C ASN A 309 10.86 -5.84 -20.91
N GLY A 310 10.58 -4.80 -20.13
CA GLY A 310 11.51 -3.72 -19.85
C GLY A 310 12.76 -4.23 -19.15
N ALA A 311 13.89 -3.56 -19.38
CA ALA A 311 15.15 -3.90 -18.74
C ALA A 311 15.06 -3.79 -17.22
N ILE A 312 15.68 -4.73 -16.50
CA ILE A 312 15.82 -4.66 -15.05
C ILE A 312 16.90 -3.63 -14.73
N GLN A 313 16.54 -2.65 -13.91
CA GLN A 313 17.43 -1.59 -13.47
C GLN A 313 17.73 -1.76 -11.99
N TYR A 314 18.94 -1.42 -11.55
CA TYR A 314 19.32 -1.48 -10.16
C TYR A 314 20.47 -0.53 -9.86
N GLY A 315 20.69 -0.23 -8.57
CA GLY A 315 21.84 0.56 -8.13
C GLY A 315 21.49 1.65 -7.12
N LYS A 316 22.44 1.99 -6.26
CA LYS A 316 22.26 2.97 -5.16
C LYS A 316 21.84 4.36 -5.64
N ALA A 317 22.36 4.81 -6.78
CA ALA A 317 21.97 6.09 -7.37
C ALA A 317 20.48 6.14 -7.76
N LEU A 318 19.95 5.03 -8.25
CA LEU A 318 18.53 4.88 -8.60
C LEU A 318 17.63 4.83 -7.35
N ALA A 319 18.15 4.30 -6.23
CA ALA A 319 17.37 4.20 -4.99
C ALA A 319 16.94 5.59 -4.49
N GLN A 320 17.83 6.58 -4.55
CA GLN A 320 17.52 7.95 -4.14
C GLN A 320 16.43 8.59 -5.00
N SER A 321 16.44 8.39 -6.32
CA SER A 321 15.44 8.98 -7.22
C SER A 321 14.06 8.32 -7.10
N PHE A 322 14.02 7.01 -6.81
CA PHE A 322 12.76 6.27 -6.69
C PHE A 322 12.12 6.39 -5.31
N PHE A 323 12.92 6.39 -4.25
CA PHE A 323 12.43 6.27 -2.88
C PHE A 323 12.78 7.44 -1.98
N GLY A 324 13.71 8.32 -2.37
CA GLY A 324 14.20 9.37 -1.50
C GLY A 324 14.62 8.85 -0.12
N GLY A 325 14.41 9.67 0.91
CA GLY A 325 14.66 9.29 2.31
C GLY A 325 13.47 8.62 3.02
N ASP A 326 12.33 8.44 2.34
CA ASP A 326 11.04 8.12 2.97
C ASP A 326 10.30 6.92 2.33
N LEU A 327 11.00 6.14 1.48
CA LEU A 327 10.42 5.05 0.69
C LEU A 327 9.27 5.51 -0.23
N GLY A 328 9.49 6.67 -0.88
CA GLY A 328 8.59 7.23 -1.89
C GLY A 328 7.32 7.83 -1.30
N TRP A 329 7.29 8.09 0.00
CA TRP A 329 6.08 8.54 0.69
C TRP A 329 5.62 9.91 0.20
N GLN A 330 6.54 10.87 0.09
CA GLN A 330 6.25 12.19 -0.45
C GLN A 330 5.61 12.10 -1.84
N ARG A 331 6.17 11.28 -2.74
CA ARG A 331 5.61 11.07 -4.09
C ARG A 331 4.21 10.45 -4.05
N VAL A 332 3.95 9.53 -3.12
CA VAL A 332 2.60 8.98 -2.92
C VAL A 332 1.63 10.08 -2.48
N LEU A 333 2.03 10.95 -1.56
CA LEU A 333 1.20 12.09 -1.13
C LEU A 333 0.95 13.08 -2.28
N GLU A 334 1.98 13.41 -3.07
CA GLU A 334 1.86 14.26 -4.26
C GLU A 334 0.89 13.66 -5.30
N ASN A 335 1.02 12.38 -5.62
CA ASN A 335 0.10 11.67 -6.53
C ASN A 335 -1.35 11.60 -6.01
N LEU A 336 -1.56 11.74 -4.71
CA LEU A 336 -2.87 11.82 -4.08
C LEU A 336 -3.42 13.26 -4.00
N GLY A 337 -2.66 14.27 -4.43
CA GLY A 337 -3.01 15.68 -4.23
C GLY A 337 -2.89 16.15 -2.77
N LEU A 338 -2.17 15.39 -1.93
CA LEU A 338 -1.96 15.64 -0.50
C LEU A 338 -0.55 16.16 -0.17
N GLY A 339 0.25 16.47 -1.19
CA GLY A 339 1.55 17.11 -1.02
C GLY A 339 1.39 18.48 -0.35
N SER A 340 2.37 18.89 0.44
CA SER A 340 2.46 20.28 0.89
C SER A 340 2.62 21.17 -0.34
N SER A 341 1.67 22.09 -0.58
CA SER A 341 1.88 23.21 -1.48
C SER A 341 3.12 23.96 -0.98
N THR A 342 4.19 23.89 -1.77
CA THR A 342 5.43 24.67 -1.58
C THR A 342 5.13 26.16 -1.55
#